data_AF-A0A7R8YLG2-F1
#
_entry.id   AF-A0A7R8YLG2-F1
#
_cell.length_a   1.000
_cell.length_b   1.000
_cell.length_c   1.000
_cell.angle_alpha   90.00
_cell.angle_beta   90.00
_cell.angle_gamma   90.00
#
_symmetry.space_group_name_H-M   'P 1'
#
loop_
_entity.id
_entity.type
_entity.pdbx_description
1 polymer ?
#
loop_
_entity_poly.entity_id
_entity_poly.type
_entity_poly.pdbx_seq_one_letter_code
_entity_poly.pdbx_strand_id
1 'polypeptide(L)'
;MQKLNETEQWKRIGSYGFKFEQYILADDPEHEPDISAPVNESEEFNCVLRTRLEGLDLLYGAEMDGIVSNEKCDLTSVDLNTLEHVEVKVRRKETTYRQGQNFLKFNLVKWWCQSFLVGIQRIYMGLRNDEGIVKEIQVLDVSSLPKMAKEYWSPAVCVDFLNEFLNMVKKTLRNTNCPYSVFEFYWNPANQKSITYRYHEGNNDLSFLPDWYIEGVSNKSTNSV
;
A
#
# COMPACT_ATOMS: atom_id res chain seq x y z
N MET A 1 -9.43 12.48 9.19
CA MET A 1 -10.06 12.49 10.53
C MET A 1 -9.20 11.88 11.64
N GLN A 2 -8.21 10.99 11.37
CA GLN A 2 -7.35 10.41 12.43
C GLN A 2 -6.15 11.28 12.86
N LYS A 3 -5.61 12.14 11.96
CA LYS A 3 -4.41 12.96 12.23
C LYS A 3 -4.59 14.14 13.20
N LEU A 4 -5.82 14.56 13.52
CA LEU A 4 -6.06 15.81 14.27
C LEU A 4 -5.76 15.72 15.79
N ASN A 5 -5.70 14.50 16.36
CA ASN A 5 -5.47 14.27 17.80
C ASN A 5 -4.20 13.44 18.10
N GLU A 6 -3.26 13.34 17.16
CA GLU A 6 -2.00 12.62 17.39
C GLU A 6 -1.06 13.41 18.30
N THR A 7 -0.44 12.74 19.27
CA THR A 7 0.60 13.37 20.09
C THR A 7 1.80 13.75 19.23
N GLU A 8 2.55 14.78 19.62
CA GLU A 8 3.78 15.18 18.91
C GLU A 8 4.78 14.03 18.76
N GLN A 9 4.80 13.10 19.71
CA GLN A 9 5.59 11.88 19.61
C GLN A 9 5.14 10.98 18.44
N TRP A 10 3.83 10.79 18.25
CA TRP A 10 3.30 9.97 17.16
C TRP A 10 3.50 10.63 15.80
N LYS A 11 3.30 11.96 15.71
CA LYS A 11 3.64 12.73 14.50
C LYS A 11 5.10 12.54 14.12
N ARG A 12 6.00 12.69 15.09
CA ARG A 12 7.44 12.49 14.88
C ARG A 12 7.77 11.07 14.41
N ILE A 13 7.11 10.05 14.95
CA ILE A 13 7.27 8.66 14.50
C ILE A 13 6.76 8.48 13.06
N GLY A 14 5.65 9.12 12.69
CA GLY A 14 5.13 9.13 11.33
C GLY A 14 6.13 9.72 10.33
N SER A 15 6.76 10.84 10.67
CA SER A 15 7.72 11.51 9.79
C SER A 15 9.07 10.80 9.66
N TYR A 16 9.36 9.77 10.48
CA TYR A 16 10.62 9.02 10.34
C TYR A 16 10.71 8.23 9.03
N GLY A 17 9.57 7.79 8.46
CA GLY A 17 9.54 7.09 7.17
C GLY A 17 10.05 8.00 6.06
N PHE A 18 9.35 9.11 5.84
CA PHE A 18 9.72 10.12 4.86
C PHE A 18 11.14 10.66 5.03
N LYS A 19 11.59 10.88 6.27
CA LYS A 19 12.99 11.32 6.48
C LYS A 19 13.99 10.21 6.12
N PHE A 20 13.67 8.95 6.37
CA PHE A 20 14.54 7.83 6.01
C PHE A 20 14.60 7.63 4.50
N GLU A 21 13.48 7.77 3.78
CA GLU A 21 13.44 7.81 2.31
C GLU A 21 14.40 8.87 1.77
N GLN A 22 14.35 10.11 2.29
CA GLN A 22 15.28 11.17 1.90
C GLN A 22 16.76 10.85 2.17
N TYR A 23 17.08 9.94 3.09
CA TYR A 23 18.46 9.51 3.34
C TYR A 23 18.95 8.44 2.37
N ILE A 24 18.06 7.71 1.68
CA ILE A 24 18.45 6.52 0.91
C ILE A 24 17.97 6.55 -0.55
N LEU A 25 17.11 7.50 -0.91
CA LEU A 25 16.62 7.71 -2.26
C LEU A 25 17.20 9.01 -2.82
N ALA A 26 17.57 8.98 -4.09
CA ALA A 26 18.06 10.15 -4.82
C ALA A 26 17.22 10.34 -6.11
N ASP A 27 17.02 11.60 -6.50
CA ASP A 27 16.30 11.96 -7.73
C ASP A 27 17.09 11.58 -9.00
N ASP A 28 18.42 11.43 -8.86
CA ASP A 28 19.33 11.12 -9.95
C ASP A 28 20.39 10.11 -9.46
N PRO A 29 20.58 8.98 -10.15
CA PRO A 29 21.48 7.92 -9.70
C PRO A 29 22.96 8.31 -9.70
N GLU A 30 23.33 9.42 -10.34
CA GLU A 30 24.70 9.95 -10.31
C GLU A 30 24.97 10.84 -9.08
N HIS A 31 23.94 11.16 -8.30
CA HIS A 31 24.03 12.09 -7.17
C HIS A 31 23.64 11.41 -5.86
N GLU A 32 24.26 11.87 -4.77
CA GLU A 32 23.86 11.49 -3.42
C GLU A 32 22.52 12.15 -3.05
N PRO A 33 21.72 11.53 -2.15
CA PRO A 33 20.48 12.12 -1.67
C PRO A 33 20.66 13.53 -1.06
N ASP A 34 19.78 14.48 -1.40
CA ASP A 34 19.75 15.80 -0.74
C ASP A 34 19.01 15.73 0.59
N ILE A 35 19.79 15.53 1.66
CA ILE A 35 19.28 15.44 3.03
C ILE A 35 19.01 16.81 3.69
N SER A 36 19.40 17.91 3.02
CA SER A 36 19.32 19.28 3.55
C SER A 36 17.98 19.95 3.25
N ALA A 37 17.32 19.53 2.17
CA ALA A 37 16.00 19.99 1.81
C ALA A 37 14.95 19.61 2.88
N PRO A 38 13.90 20.44 3.08
CA PRO A 38 12.74 20.03 3.86
C PRO A 38 12.07 18.78 3.28
N VAL A 39 11.59 17.89 4.15
CA VAL A 39 10.78 16.74 3.73
C VAL A 39 9.40 17.23 3.29
N ASN A 40 9.01 16.91 2.06
CA ASN A 40 7.67 17.18 1.53
C ASN A 40 6.82 15.91 1.56
N GLU A 41 6.02 15.71 2.63
CA GLU A 41 5.14 14.53 2.77
C GLU A 41 3.93 14.52 1.80
N SER A 42 3.85 15.47 0.85
CA SER A 42 2.82 15.51 -0.19
C SER A 42 3.32 15.08 -1.57
N GLU A 43 4.63 14.85 -1.73
CA GLU A 43 5.20 14.29 -2.95
C GLU A 43 5.05 12.77 -2.94
N GLU A 44 4.47 12.24 -4.02
CA GLU A 44 4.25 10.80 -4.17
C GLU A 44 4.46 10.41 -5.63
N PHE A 45 5.08 9.25 -5.85
CA PHE A 45 5.10 8.58 -7.15
C PHE A 45 4.15 7.38 -7.09
N ASN A 46 3.15 7.36 -7.97
CA ASN A 46 2.11 6.34 -7.97
C ASN A 46 2.10 5.55 -9.29
N CYS A 47 2.07 4.23 -9.19
CA CYS A 47 1.84 3.33 -10.31
C CYS A 47 0.37 2.93 -10.39
N VAL A 48 -0.17 2.80 -11.61
CA VAL A 48 -1.49 2.18 -11.86
C VAL A 48 -1.26 0.76 -12.35
N LEU A 49 -1.65 -0.22 -11.54
CA LEU A 49 -1.38 -1.63 -11.78
C LEU A 49 -2.62 -2.36 -12.26
N ARG A 50 -2.42 -3.25 -13.23
CA ARG A 50 -3.41 -4.24 -13.65
C ARG A 50 -2.91 -5.63 -13.28
N THR A 51 -3.72 -6.39 -12.54
CA THR A 51 -3.41 -7.78 -12.18
C THR A 51 -4.65 -8.67 -12.30
N ARG A 52 -4.46 -9.98 -12.13
CA ARG A 52 -5.53 -10.96 -12.14
C ARG A 52 -5.44 -11.85 -10.90
N LEU A 53 -6.52 -11.92 -10.14
CA LEU A 53 -6.65 -12.78 -8.96
C LEU A 53 -7.80 -13.77 -9.19
N GLU A 54 -7.50 -15.05 -9.37
CA GLU A 54 -8.50 -16.14 -9.49
C GLU A 54 -9.67 -15.83 -10.46
N GLY A 55 -9.34 -15.20 -11.60
CA GLY A 55 -10.32 -14.83 -12.64
C GLY A 55 -10.95 -13.44 -12.49
N LEU A 56 -10.63 -12.70 -11.43
CA LEU A 56 -10.97 -11.29 -11.26
C LEU A 56 -9.85 -10.41 -11.84
N ASP A 57 -10.18 -9.55 -12.79
CA ASP A 57 -9.26 -8.52 -13.26
C ASP A 57 -9.34 -7.32 -12.31
N LEU A 58 -8.20 -6.90 -11.77
CA LEU A 58 -8.09 -5.80 -10.81
C LEU A 58 -7.29 -4.66 -11.45
N LEU A 59 -7.75 -3.43 -11.23
CA LEU A 59 -7.06 -2.19 -11.58
C LEU A 59 -7.02 -1.30 -10.33
N TYR A 60 -5.83 -0.93 -9.87
CA TYR A 60 -5.67 -0.10 -8.68
C TYR A 60 -4.38 0.72 -8.75
N GLY A 61 -4.38 1.85 -8.05
CA GLY A 61 -3.19 2.68 -7.85
C GLY A 61 -2.43 2.24 -6.60
N ALA A 62 -1.12 2.40 -6.61
CA ALA A 62 -0.28 2.26 -5.44
C ALA A 62 0.91 3.22 -5.50
N GLU A 63 1.22 3.81 -4.36
CA GLU A 63 2.46 4.55 -4.12
C GLU A 63 3.66 3.61 -4.21
N MET A 64 4.74 4.07 -4.82
CA MET A 64 6.01 3.36 -4.92
C MET A 64 7.13 4.26 -4.43
N ASP A 65 7.94 3.77 -3.49
CA ASP A 65 8.97 4.57 -2.84
C ASP A 65 10.14 4.89 -3.78
N GLY A 66 10.59 3.91 -4.57
CA GLY A 66 11.69 4.14 -5.50
C GLY A 66 12.04 2.96 -6.39
N ILE A 67 13.10 3.14 -7.17
CA ILE A 67 13.64 2.13 -8.09
C ILE A 67 15.15 1.95 -7.86
N VAL A 68 15.65 0.76 -8.16
CA VAL A 68 17.10 0.51 -8.26
C VAL A 68 17.54 0.75 -9.69
N SER A 69 18.37 1.76 -9.91
CA SER A 69 18.99 2.03 -11.21
C SER A 69 20.37 2.65 -11.05
N ASN A 70 21.28 2.34 -11.96
CA ASN A 70 22.57 3.03 -12.10
C ASN A 70 22.54 4.09 -13.22
N GLU A 71 21.42 4.19 -13.94
CA GLU A 71 21.24 5.10 -15.06
C GLU A 71 19.98 5.92 -14.88
N LYS A 72 20.00 7.16 -15.37
CA LYS A 72 18.84 8.04 -15.30
C LYS A 72 17.68 7.45 -16.12
N CYS A 73 16.55 7.22 -15.47
CA CYS A 73 15.35 6.71 -16.12
C CYS A 73 14.39 7.85 -16.47
N ASP A 74 14.04 7.99 -17.75
CA ASP A 74 12.90 8.80 -18.15
C ASP A 74 11.61 8.02 -17.92
N LEU A 75 10.95 8.29 -16.80
CA LEU A 75 9.71 7.63 -16.39
C LEU A 75 8.54 7.85 -17.37
N THR A 76 8.66 8.80 -18.32
CA THR A 76 7.62 9.04 -19.33
C THR A 76 7.71 8.11 -20.54
N SER A 77 8.87 7.47 -20.75
CA SER A 77 9.14 6.65 -21.94
C SER A 77 9.56 5.22 -21.62
N VAL A 78 10.04 4.95 -20.40
CA VAL A 78 10.46 3.61 -19.99
C VAL A 78 9.27 2.67 -19.74
N ASP A 79 9.46 1.38 -20.01
CA ASP A 79 8.53 0.36 -19.53
C ASP A 79 8.74 0.15 -18.02
N LEU A 80 7.78 0.66 -17.22
CA LEU A 80 7.81 0.57 -15.75
C LEU A 80 7.87 -0.88 -15.24
N ASN A 81 7.47 -1.88 -16.05
CA ASN A 81 7.57 -3.30 -15.67
C ASN A 81 9.01 -3.83 -15.67
N THR A 82 9.92 -3.13 -16.36
CA THR A 82 11.35 -3.49 -16.41
C THR A 82 12.16 -2.89 -15.27
N LEU A 83 11.59 -1.89 -14.58
CA LEU A 83 12.23 -1.24 -13.46
C LEU A 83 12.13 -2.12 -12.22
N GLU A 84 13.20 -2.11 -11.44
CA GLU A 84 13.18 -2.78 -10.15
C GLU A 84 12.68 -1.84 -9.06
N HIS A 85 11.38 -1.91 -8.79
CA HIS A 85 10.75 -1.15 -7.72
C HIS A 85 11.09 -1.73 -6.34
N VAL A 86 11.25 -0.83 -5.37
CA VAL A 86 11.61 -1.17 -3.99
C VAL A 86 10.71 -0.45 -3.01
N GLU A 87 10.54 -1.06 -1.84
CA GLU A 87 9.87 -0.45 -0.70
C GLU A 87 10.90 -0.08 0.36
N VAL A 88 10.66 1.00 1.07
CA VAL A 88 11.46 1.51 2.17
C VAL A 88 10.63 1.46 3.45
N LYS A 89 11.22 0.93 4.52
CA LYS A 89 10.56 0.90 5.83
C LYS A 89 11.53 1.28 6.93
N VAL A 90 11.06 2.07 7.89
CA VAL A 90 11.81 2.32 9.12
C VAL A 90 11.11 1.68 10.31
N ARG A 91 11.88 1.09 11.22
CA ARG A 91 11.34 0.61 12.50
C ARG A 91 12.37 0.60 13.61
N ARG A 92 11.87 0.58 14.83
CA ARG A 92 12.70 0.41 16.03
C ARG A 92 13.35 -0.99 16.03
N LYS A 93 14.67 -1.04 16.23
CA LYS A 93 15.41 -2.29 16.43
C LYS A 93 14.90 -3.00 17.69
N GLU A 94 14.64 -4.29 17.59
CA GLU A 94 14.22 -5.07 18.75
C GLU A 94 15.33 -5.25 19.76
N THR A 95 14.96 -5.10 21.02
CA THR A 95 15.82 -5.37 22.16
C THR A 95 15.40 -6.62 22.91
N THR A 96 14.26 -7.23 22.53
CA THR A 96 13.71 -8.43 23.18
C THR A 96 13.13 -9.40 22.16
N TYR A 97 13.17 -10.69 22.50
CA TYR A 97 12.57 -11.75 21.69
C TYR A 97 11.08 -11.51 21.41
N ARG A 98 10.32 -11.05 22.42
CA ARG A 98 8.89 -10.74 22.30
C ARG A 98 8.61 -9.65 21.27
N GLN A 99 9.45 -8.61 21.19
CA GLN A 99 9.30 -7.57 20.17
C GLN A 99 9.48 -8.15 18.76
N GLY A 100 10.45 -9.05 18.59
CA GLY A 100 10.68 -9.73 17.30
C GLY A 100 9.48 -10.58 16.89
N GLN A 101 8.94 -11.38 17.81
CA GLN A 101 7.73 -12.16 17.56
C GLN A 101 6.52 -11.28 17.20
N ASN A 102 6.34 -10.15 17.89
CA ASN A 102 5.28 -9.20 17.57
C ASN A 102 5.46 -8.58 16.17
N PHE A 103 6.70 -8.30 15.77
CA PHE A 103 6.99 -7.81 14.43
C PHE A 103 6.57 -8.82 13.37
N LEU A 104 7.02 -10.07 13.51
CA LEU A 104 6.66 -11.17 12.61
C LEU A 104 5.13 -11.37 12.55
N LYS A 105 4.46 -11.31 13.70
CA LYS A 105 3.02 -11.56 13.82
C LYS A 105 2.13 -10.45 13.25
N PHE A 106 2.48 -9.19 13.50
CA PHE A 106 1.54 -8.07 13.29
C PHE A 106 1.97 -7.04 12.23
N ASN A 107 3.27 -6.89 11.98
CA ASN A 107 3.78 -5.89 11.04
C ASN A 107 4.19 -6.54 9.73
N LEU A 108 4.90 -7.68 9.80
CA LEU A 108 5.45 -8.31 8.61
C LEU A 108 4.38 -8.77 7.62
N VAL A 109 3.20 -9.19 8.10
CA VAL A 109 2.05 -9.50 7.23
C VAL A 109 1.59 -8.28 6.43
N LYS A 110 1.63 -7.08 7.02
CA LYS A 110 1.22 -5.85 6.34
C LYS A 110 2.21 -5.46 5.25
N TRP A 111 3.50 -5.53 5.58
CA TRP A 111 4.58 -5.26 4.62
C TRP A 111 4.54 -6.26 3.47
N TRP A 112 4.35 -7.54 3.78
CA TRP A 112 4.16 -8.57 2.76
C TRP A 112 2.95 -8.27 1.87
N CYS A 113 1.77 -7.99 2.44
CA CYS A 113 0.59 -7.68 1.63
C CYS A 113 0.79 -6.46 0.72
N GLN A 114 1.38 -5.38 1.25
CA GLN A 114 1.63 -4.15 0.48
C GLN A 114 2.55 -4.44 -0.70
N SER A 115 3.73 -5.00 -0.44
CA SER A 115 4.74 -5.25 -1.48
C SER A 115 4.34 -6.37 -2.45
N PHE A 116 3.69 -7.42 -1.97
CA PHE A 116 3.26 -8.56 -2.80
C PHE A 116 2.25 -8.14 -3.87
N LEU A 117 1.27 -7.32 -3.52
CA LEU A 117 0.23 -6.90 -4.45
C LEU A 117 0.83 -6.12 -5.62
N VAL A 118 1.79 -5.25 -5.34
CA VAL A 118 2.43 -4.39 -6.35
C VAL A 118 3.66 -5.00 -7.03
N GLY A 119 4.01 -6.25 -6.69
CA GLY A 119 5.15 -6.95 -7.30
C GLY A 119 6.54 -6.49 -6.85
N ILE A 120 6.63 -5.74 -5.74
CA ILE A 120 7.92 -5.38 -5.14
C ILE A 120 8.62 -6.64 -4.64
N GLN A 121 9.92 -6.76 -4.92
CA GLN A 121 10.73 -7.92 -4.55
C GLN A 121 11.53 -7.70 -3.28
N ARG A 122 11.91 -6.45 -3.00
CA ARG A 122 12.84 -6.08 -1.91
C ARG A 122 12.30 -4.93 -1.07
N ILE A 123 12.41 -5.08 0.26
CA ILE A 123 12.16 -4.01 1.22
C ILE A 123 13.49 -3.62 1.88
N TYR A 124 13.86 -2.34 1.81
CA TYR A 124 14.99 -1.76 2.52
C TYR A 124 14.52 -1.25 3.89
N MET A 125 14.92 -1.99 4.94
CA MET A 125 14.47 -1.75 6.29
C MET A 125 15.55 -1.03 7.12
N GLY A 126 15.31 0.24 7.45
CA GLY A 126 16.09 1.00 8.42
C GLY A 126 15.74 0.63 9.87
N LEU A 127 16.72 0.15 10.63
CA LEU A 127 16.59 -0.16 12.04
C LEU A 127 17.11 1.00 12.90
N ARG A 128 16.18 1.73 13.51
CA ARG A 128 16.47 2.87 14.38
C ARG A 128 16.57 2.51 15.86
N ASN A 129 17.33 3.31 16.59
CA ASN A 129 17.32 3.35 18.05
C ASN A 129 16.16 4.22 18.60
N ASP A 130 16.13 4.42 19.92
CA ASP A 130 15.08 5.19 20.59
C ASP A 130 15.22 6.70 20.36
N GLU A 131 16.42 7.16 20.04
CA GLU A 131 16.71 8.56 19.66
C GLU A 131 16.27 8.89 18.23
N GLY A 132 15.76 7.93 17.46
CA GLY A 132 15.32 8.14 16.07
C GLY A 132 16.41 7.94 15.02
N ILE A 133 17.62 7.53 15.42
CA ILE A 133 18.77 7.36 14.52
C ILE A 133 18.78 5.93 13.96
N VAL A 134 18.74 5.81 12.64
CA VAL A 134 18.96 4.54 11.94
C VAL A 134 20.41 4.12 12.10
N LYS A 135 20.64 2.91 12.61
CA LYS A 135 21.99 2.36 12.88
C LYS A 135 22.36 1.21 11.95
N GLU A 136 21.38 0.67 11.25
CA GLU A 136 21.53 -0.51 10.41
C GLU A 136 20.45 -0.50 9.34
N ILE A 137 20.79 -0.91 8.12
CA ILE A 137 19.85 -1.17 7.03
C ILE A 137 19.91 -2.66 6.72
N GLN A 138 18.75 -3.29 6.69
CA GLN A 138 18.59 -4.68 6.27
C GLN A 138 17.76 -4.75 5.00
N VAL A 139 18.12 -5.65 4.09
CA VAL A 139 17.32 -5.92 2.89
C VAL A 139 16.51 -7.18 3.14
N LEU A 140 15.19 -7.10 2.98
CA LEU A 140 14.28 -8.22 3.11
C LEU A 140 13.73 -8.60 1.75
N ASP A 141 13.92 -9.86 1.35
CA ASP A 141 13.26 -10.41 0.17
C ASP A 141 11.79 -10.69 0.51
N VAL A 142 10.86 -10.10 -0.25
CA VAL A 142 9.42 -10.22 -0.04
C VAL A 142 8.97 -11.68 -0.09
N SER A 143 9.59 -12.49 -0.95
CA SER A 143 9.33 -13.94 -1.09
C SER A 143 9.71 -14.74 0.16
N SER A 144 10.62 -14.24 0.98
CA SER A 144 11.09 -14.91 2.20
C SER A 144 10.21 -14.63 3.42
N LEU A 145 9.45 -13.52 3.41
CA LEU A 145 8.70 -13.05 4.57
C LEU A 145 7.68 -14.06 5.12
N PRO A 146 6.89 -14.78 4.29
CA PRO A 146 5.98 -15.79 4.79
C PRO A 146 6.69 -16.91 5.56
N LYS A 147 7.89 -17.31 5.11
CA LYS A 147 8.68 -18.35 5.78
C LYS A 147 9.19 -17.88 7.14
N MET A 148 9.56 -16.60 7.26
CA MET A 148 10.00 -15.99 8.51
C MET A 148 8.88 -15.97 9.56
N ALA A 149 7.63 -15.79 9.14
CA ALA A 149 6.48 -15.65 10.03
C ALA A 149 5.49 -16.84 9.96
N LYS A 150 5.96 -18.01 9.52
CA LYS A 150 5.15 -19.23 9.30
C LYS A 150 4.32 -19.68 10.52
N GLU A 151 4.73 -19.30 11.74
CA GLU A 151 4.04 -19.65 12.98
C GLU A 151 2.86 -18.71 13.29
N TYR A 152 2.69 -17.62 12.55
CA TYR A 152 1.76 -16.54 12.88
C TYR A 152 0.68 -16.30 11.84
N TRP A 153 1.02 -16.36 10.56
CA TRP A 153 0.09 -16.11 9.47
C TRP A 153 0.50 -16.91 8.23
N SER A 154 -0.44 -17.08 7.30
CA SER A 154 -0.26 -17.82 6.06
C SER A 154 -0.60 -16.92 4.87
N PRO A 155 0.26 -16.84 3.84
CA PRO A 155 -0.02 -16.04 2.65
C PRO A 155 -1.24 -16.56 1.89
N ALA A 156 -1.47 -17.88 1.90
CA ALA A 156 -2.65 -18.50 1.29
C ALA A 156 -3.93 -17.99 1.96
N VAL A 157 -3.98 -17.94 3.29
CA VAL A 157 -5.14 -17.41 4.03
C VAL A 157 -5.43 -15.96 3.66
N CYS A 158 -4.39 -15.12 3.49
CA CYS A 158 -4.55 -13.72 3.09
C CYS A 158 -5.13 -13.59 1.66
N VAL A 159 -4.59 -14.36 0.71
CA VAL A 159 -5.01 -14.32 -0.70
C VAL A 159 -6.40 -14.93 -0.89
N ASP A 160 -6.67 -16.07 -0.25
CA ASP A 160 -7.97 -16.74 -0.28
C ASP A 160 -9.06 -15.82 0.27
N PHE A 161 -8.79 -15.17 1.41
CA PHE A 161 -9.73 -14.19 1.98
C PHE A 161 -9.97 -13.00 1.04
N LEU A 162 -8.92 -12.44 0.43
CA LEU A 162 -9.07 -11.35 -0.53
C LEU A 162 -9.93 -11.78 -1.72
N ASN A 163 -9.68 -12.98 -2.26
CA ASN A 163 -10.45 -13.53 -3.37
C ASN A 163 -11.93 -13.74 -2.99
N GLU A 164 -12.21 -14.34 -1.83
CA GLU A 164 -13.57 -14.53 -1.33
C GLU A 164 -14.29 -13.20 -1.12
N PHE A 165 -13.60 -12.21 -0.54
CA PHE A 165 -14.15 -10.88 -0.31
C PHE A 165 -14.51 -10.18 -1.62
N LEU A 166 -13.60 -10.16 -2.61
CA LEU A 166 -13.85 -9.50 -3.88
C LEU A 166 -14.97 -10.18 -4.68
N ASN A 167 -15.07 -11.51 -4.61
CA ASN A 167 -16.19 -12.24 -5.20
C ASN A 167 -17.52 -11.92 -4.49
N MET A 168 -17.51 -11.78 -3.17
CA MET A 168 -18.68 -11.33 -2.42
C MET A 168 -19.10 -9.92 -2.85
N VAL A 169 -18.16 -8.96 -2.95
CA VAL A 169 -18.43 -7.60 -3.44
C VAL A 169 -19.06 -7.65 -4.83
N LYS A 170 -18.42 -8.36 -5.78
CA LYS A 170 -18.93 -8.51 -7.15
C LYS A 170 -20.34 -9.09 -7.21
N LYS A 171 -20.63 -10.10 -6.39
CA LYS A 171 -21.95 -10.73 -6.30
C LYS A 171 -23.00 -9.77 -5.72
N THR A 172 -22.65 -9.03 -4.68
CA THR A 172 -23.53 -8.06 -4.01
C THR A 172 -23.92 -6.92 -4.95
N LEU A 173 -22.97 -6.41 -5.74
CA LEU A 173 -23.19 -5.26 -6.64
C LEU A 173 -23.85 -5.65 -7.97
N ARG A 174 -24.07 -6.94 -8.26
CA ARG A 174 -24.46 -7.45 -9.61
C ARG A 174 -25.69 -6.77 -10.23
N ASN A 175 -26.65 -6.36 -9.40
CA ASN A 175 -27.93 -5.79 -9.86
C ASN A 175 -28.02 -4.27 -9.62
N THR A 176 -26.90 -3.61 -9.30
CA THR A 176 -26.86 -2.17 -9.06
C THR A 176 -26.22 -1.47 -10.26
N ASN A 177 -26.97 -0.56 -10.88
CA ASN A 177 -26.50 0.26 -11.99
C ASN A 177 -26.75 1.75 -11.72
N CYS A 178 -26.25 2.22 -10.57
CA CYS A 178 -26.31 3.62 -10.17
C CYS A 178 -24.92 4.03 -9.69
N PRO A 179 -24.22 4.97 -10.35
CA PRO A 179 -22.85 5.36 -9.98
C PRO A 179 -22.80 6.15 -8.67
N TYR A 180 -23.95 6.62 -8.18
CA TYR A 180 -24.05 7.35 -6.92
C TYR A 180 -24.32 6.46 -5.72
N SER A 181 -24.97 5.31 -5.92
CA SER A 181 -25.28 4.39 -4.81
C SER A 181 -24.00 3.76 -4.24
N VAL A 182 -23.96 3.60 -2.91
CA VAL A 182 -22.77 3.10 -2.20
C VAL A 182 -23.12 1.86 -1.37
N PHE A 183 -22.22 0.88 -1.41
CA PHE A 183 -22.23 -0.25 -0.48
C PHE A 183 -21.12 -0.07 0.54
N GLU A 184 -21.49 0.19 1.79
CA GLU A 184 -20.54 0.32 2.89
C GLU A 184 -20.36 -1.05 3.56
N PHE A 185 -19.17 -1.65 3.41
CA PHE A 185 -18.84 -2.96 3.99
C PHE A 185 -18.22 -2.80 5.38
N TYR A 186 -18.72 -3.58 6.33
CA TYR A 186 -18.30 -3.56 7.73
C TYR A 186 -17.71 -4.91 8.14
N TRP A 187 -16.58 -4.83 8.83
CA TRP A 187 -15.95 -5.96 9.49
C TRP A 187 -15.55 -5.57 10.91
N ASN A 188 -15.97 -6.37 11.90
CA ASN A 188 -15.58 -6.20 13.29
C ASN A 188 -14.83 -7.45 13.81
N PRO A 189 -13.51 -7.37 14.04
CA PRO A 189 -12.73 -8.51 14.51
C PRO A 189 -13.13 -9.03 15.90
N ALA A 190 -13.78 -8.22 16.74
CA ALA A 190 -14.15 -8.61 18.10
C ALA A 190 -15.44 -9.44 18.17
N ASN A 191 -16.41 -9.18 17.29
CA ASN A 191 -17.78 -9.69 17.43
C ASN A 191 -18.38 -10.28 16.14
N GLN A 192 -17.77 -10.09 14.97
CA GLN A 192 -18.32 -10.54 13.69
C GLN A 192 -17.39 -11.55 13.02
N LYS A 193 -17.92 -12.75 12.78
CA LYS A 193 -17.27 -13.79 11.98
C LYS A 193 -17.49 -13.62 10.47
N SER A 194 -18.31 -12.66 10.07
CA SER A 194 -18.67 -12.41 8.67
C SER A 194 -18.67 -10.92 8.37
N ILE A 195 -18.46 -10.59 7.10
CA ILE A 195 -18.55 -9.22 6.60
C ILE A 195 -20.03 -8.89 6.38
N THR A 196 -20.45 -7.73 6.85
CA THR A 196 -21.81 -7.21 6.65
C THR A 196 -21.75 -5.95 5.80
N TYR A 197 -22.86 -5.49 5.23
CA TYR A 197 -22.88 -4.25 4.46
C TYR A 197 -24.19 -3.47 4.66
N ARG A 198 -24.14 -2.16 4.39
CA ARG A 198 -25.31 -1.30 4.24
C ARG A 198 -25.35 -0.73 2.83
N TYR A 199 -26.55 -0.68 2.26
CA TYR A 199 -26.78 -0.10 0.94
C TYR A 199 -27.34 1.31 1.10
N HIS A 200 -26.68 2.27 0.46
CA HIS A 200 -27.08 3.67 0.41
C HIS A 200 -27.51 3.98 -1.02
N GLU A 201 -28.81 4.13 -1.21
CA GLU A 201 -29.39 4.35 -2.53
C GLU A 201 -29.23 5.80 -2.99
N GLY A 202 -28.79 5.97 -4.24
CA GLY A 202 -28.71 7.28 -4.88
C GLY A 202 -27.58 8.15 -4.33
N ASN A 203 -27.59 9.42 -4.71
CA ASN A 203 -26.57 10.39 -4.34
C ASN A 203 -26.69 10.79 -2.87
N ASN A 204 -25.60 10.64 -2.13
CA ASN A 204 -25.51 10.90 -0.70
C ASN A 204 -24.07 11.27 -0.30
N ASP A 205 -23.86 11.64 0.95
CA ASP A 205 -22.55 12.11 1.45
C ASP A 205 -21.43 11.05 1.39
N LEU A 206 -21.76 9.78 1.14
CA LEU A 206 -20.79 8.69 0.95
C LEU A 206 -20.45 8.46 -0.53
N SER A 207 -21.20 9.05 -1.46
CA SER A 207 -20.96 8.94 -2.90
C SER A 207 -19.58 9.53 -3.24
N PHE A 208 -18.73 8.73 -3.88
CA PHE A 208 -17.30 9.05 -4.07
C PHE A 208 -16.87 9.18 -5.53
N LEU A 209 -17.72 8.83 -6.49
CA LEU A 209 -17.44 9.04 -7.91
C LEU A 209 -17.86 10.47 -8.30
N PRO A 210 -16.92 11.32 -8.76
CA PRO A 210 -17.26 12.68 -9.15
C PRO A 210 -17.95 12.73 -10.51
N ASP A 211 -18.81 13.73 -10.71
CA ASP A 211 -19.63 13.89 -11.93
C ASP A 211 -18.80 13.86 -13.21
N TRP A 212 -17.66 14.56 -13.23
CA TRP A 212 -16.77 14.60 -14.40
C TRP A 212 -16.27 13.20 -14.82
N TYR A 213 -16.09 12.29 -13.87
CA TYR A 213 -15.67 10.91 -14.16
C TYR A 213 -16.84 10.09 -14.70
N ILE A 214 -18.01 10.20 -14.08
CA ILE A 214 -19.23 9.51 -14.49
C ILE A 214 -19.62 9.91 -15.93
N GLU A 215 -19.63 11.21 -16.20
CA GLU A 215 -19.90 11.76 -17.53
C GLU A 215 -18.85 11.31 -18.55
N GLY A 216 -17.56 11.37 -18.17
CA GLY A 216 -16.45 10.95 -19.03
C GLY A 216 -16.52 9.49 -19.46
N VAL A 217 -16.87 8.57 -18.55
CA VAL A 217 -17.02 7.14 -18.85
C VAL A 217 -18.29 6.86 -19.65
N SER A 218 -19.40 7.53 -19.33
CA SER A 218 -20.67 7.37 -20.03
C SER A 218 -20.57 7.80 -21.50
N ASN A 219 -19.90 8.94 -21.76
CA ASN A 219 -19.69 9.46 -23.11
C ASN A 219 -18.74 8.61 -23.97
N LYS A 220 -17.81 7.87 -23.36
CA LYS A 220 -16.98 6.90 -24.09
C LYS A 220 -17.75 5.64 -24.45
N SER A 221 -18.67 5.22 -23.59
CA SER A 221 -19.50 4.03 -23.80
C SER A 221 -20.47 4.19 -24.98
N THR A 222 -20.95 5.41 -25.25
CA THR A 222 -21.82 5.73 -26.39
C THR A 222 -21.08 5.88 -27.72
N ASN A 223 -19.78 6.21 -27.70
CA ASN A 223 -18.96 6.39 -28.91
C ASN A 223 -18.21 5.11 -29.35
N SER A 224 -18.47 3.97 -28.71
CA SER A 224 -17.83 2.67 -28.99
C SER A 224 -18.70 1.73 -29.86
N VAL A 225 -19.66 2.28 -30.62
CA VAL A 225 -20.57 1.53 -31.52
C VAL A 225 -20.17 1.74 -32.97
#